data_AF-A0A929CRQ5-F1
#
_entry.id   AF-A0A929CRQ5-F1
#
_cell.length_a   1.000
_cell.length_b   1.000
_cell.length_c   1.000
_cell.angle_alpha   90.00
_cell.angle_beta   90.00
_cell.angle_gamma   90.00
#
_symmetry.space_group_name_H-M   'P 1'
#
loop_
_entity.id
_entity.type
_entity.pdbx_description
1 polymer ?
#
loop_
_entity_poly.entity_id
_entity_poly.type
_entity_poly.pdbx_seq_one_letter_code
_entity_poly.pdbx_strand_id
1 'polypeptide(L)'
;MKASKFALVIAFVAFATMVFAQVERPNQNEPAPTPICVKISLEKALSNHGLVKAMYQQIDQRTFLQNEQNGLYIANVTYRRVHYAIFGKYEEWVNFFLMDLK
;
A
#
# COMPACT_ATOMS: atom_id res chain seq x y z
N MET A 1 7.83 -47.91 -38.47
CA MET A 1 7.44 -47.56 -37.08
C MET A 1 8.62 -46.93 -36.31
N LYS A 2 8.93 -45.64 -36.49
CA LYS A 2 9.95 -44.94 -35.66
C LYS A 2 9.63 -43.48 -35.33
N ALA A 3 8.72 -42.82 -36.05
CA ALA A 3 8.37 -41.41 -35.83
C ALA A 3 7.21 -41.17 -34.83
N SER A 4 6.34 -42.16 -34.61
CA SER A 4 5.14 -41.99 -33.76
C SER A 4 5.47 -41.78 -32.27
N LYS A 5 6.62 -42.29 -31.79
CA LYS A 5 7.04 -42.16 -30.38
C LYS A 5 7.52 -40.75 -30.02
N PHE A 6 7.96 -39.96 -31.01
CA PHE A 6 8.46 -38.60 -30.77
C PHE A 6 7.35 -37.55 -30.73
N ALA A 7 6.26 -37.74 -31.47
CA ALA A 7 5.14 -36.80 -31.48
C ALA A 7 4.44 -36.69 -30.10
N LEU A 8 4.34 -37.80 -29.37
CA LEU A 8 3.66 -37.85 -28.07
C LEU A 8 4.44 -37.12 -26.96
N VAL A 9 5.78 -37.14 -27.03
CA VAL A 9 6.64 -36.43 -26.06
C VAL A 9 6.56 -34.92 -26.25
N ILE A 10 6.50 -34.44 -27.49
CA ILE A 10 6.37 -33.01 -27.80
C ILE A 10 5.01 -32.46 -27.34
N ALA A 11 3.93 -33.24 -27.47
CA ALA A 11 2.61 -32.84 -27.00
C ALA A 11 2.52 -32.69 -25.47
N PHE A 12 3.23 -33.51 -24.70
CA PHE A 12 3.27 -33.42 -23.24
C PHE A 12 4.06 -32.20 -22.73
N VAL A 13 5.14 -31.84 -23.42
CA VAL A 13 5.98 -30.68 -23.04
C VAL A 13 5.25 -29.35 -23.29
N ALA A 14 4.42 -29.26 -24.34
CA ALA A 14 3.63 -28.06 -24.64
C ALA A 14 2.52 -27.77 -23.59
N PHE A 15 1.98 -28.81 -22.95
CA PHE A 15 0.93 -28.66 -21.93
C PHE A 15 1.52 -28.17 -20.59
N ALA A 16 2.76 -28.53 -20.26
CA ALA A 16 3.43 -28.12 -19.03
C ALA A 16 3.76 -26.62 -18.98
N THR A 17 3.94 -25.96 -20.12
CA THR A 17 4.27 -24.52 -20.17
C THR A 17 3.08 -23.58 -20.00
N MET A 18 1.83 -24.07 -20.10
CA MET A 18 0.63 -23.23 -19.92
C MET A 18 0.28 -22.96 -18.44
N VAL A 19 0.92 -23.66 -17.49
CA VAL A 19 0.57 -23.57 -16.06
C VAL A 19 1.11 -22.29 -15.37
N PHE A 20 2.07 -21.57 -15.98
CA PHE A 20 2.69 -20.39 -15.36
C PHE A 20 2.18 -19.03 -15.86
N ALA A 21 1.10 -18.99 -16.65
CA ALA A 21 0.57 -17.73 -17.21
C ALA A 21 -0.79 -17.30 -16.66
N GLN A 22 -1.29 -17.90 -15.57
CA GLN A 22 -2.41 -17.32 -14.84
C GLN A 22 -1.91 -16.21 -13.91
N VAL A 23 -1.52 -15.09 -14.51
CA VAL A 23 -1.72 -13.79 -13.86
C VAL A 23 -3.24 -13.65 -13.77
N GLU A 24 -3.76 -13.85 -12.57
CA GLU A 24 -5.13 -13.53 -12.20
C GLU A 24 -5.43 -12.10 -12.68
N ARG A 25 -6.08 -11.98 -13.84
CA ARG A 25 -6.73 -10.73 -14.20
C ARG A 25 -7.88 -10.62 -13.21
N PRO A 26 -7.92 -9.60 -12.33
CA PRO A 26 -9.08 -9.43 -11.46
C PRO A 26 -10.31 -9.32 -12.36
N ASN A 27 -11.34 -10.11 -12.07
CA ASN A 27 -12.60 -10.05 -12.78
C ASN A 27 -13.05 -8.59 -12.81
N GLN A 28 -13.41 -8.07 -13.99
CA GLN A 28 -13.92 -6.70 -14.14
C GLN A 28 -15.24 -6.45 -13.37
N ASN A 29 -15.81 -7.50 -12.77
CA ASN A 29 -17.02 -7.49 -11.94
C ASN A 29 -16.75 -7.78 -10.45
N GLU A 30 -15.51 -8.04 -10.05
CA GLU A 30 -15.17 -8.10 -8.63
C GLU A 30 -14.87 -6.67 -8.14
N PRO A 31 -15.47 -6.21 -7.03
CA PRO A 31 -15.03 -4.97 -6.41
C PRO A 31 -13.54 -5.11 -6.14
N ALA A 32 -12.74 -4.17 -6.67
CA ALA A 32 -11.30 -4.16 -6.49
C ALA A 32 -11.00 -4.45 -5.01
N PRO A 33 -10.04 -5.34 -4.69
CA PRO A 33 -9.75 -5.71 -3.32
C PRO A 33 -9.57 -4.42 -2.53
N THR A 34 -10.49 -4.19 -1.58
CA THR A 34 -10.49 -2.94 -0.84
C THR A 34 -9.13 -2.83 -0.18
N PRO A 35 -8.35 -1.77 -0.47
CA PRO A 35 -7.03 -1.63 0.12
C PRO A 35 -7.20 -1.66 1.64
N ILE A 36 -6.52 -2.59 2.30
CA ILE A 36 -6.57 -2.72 3.76
C ILE A 36 -6.09 -1.38 4.33
N CYS A 37 -7.04 -0.58 4.79
CA CYS A 37 -6.80 0.74 5.36
C CYS A 37 -6.75 0.60 6.88
N VAL A 38 -5.55 0.68 7.42
CA VAL A 38 -5.31 0.56 8.86
C VAL A 38 -5.47 1.94 9.49
N LYS A 39 -6.46 2.10 10.35
CA LYS A 39 -6.66 3.33 11.13
C LYS A 39 -5.81 3.29 12.39
N ILE A 40 -4.95 4.27 12.58
CA ILE A 40 -4.08 4.38 13.77
C ILE A 40 -3.97 5.81 14.26
N SER A 41 -3.74 6.00 15.56
CA SER A 41 -3.44 7.32 16.11
C SER A 41 -2.04 7.78 15.68
N LEU A 42 -1.83 9.10 15.63
CA LEU A 42 -0.53 9.70 15.37
C LEU A 42 0.53 9.17 16.35
N GLU A 43 0.23 9.15 17.65
CA GLU A 43 1.12 8.59 18.68
C GLU A 43 1.59 7.16 18.34
N LYS A 44 0.69 6.30 17.88
CA LYS A 44 1.02 4.92 17.51
C LYS A 44 1.81 4.83 16.20
N ALA A 45 1.60 5.77 15.28
CA ALA A 45 2.39 5.89 14.07
C ALA A 45 3.85 6.26 14.38
N LEU A 46 4.08 7.11 15.40
CA LEU A 46 5.42 7.55 15.82
C LEU A 46 6.30 6.41 16.35
N SER A 47 5.70 5.32 16.87
CA SER A 47 6.46 4.12 17.30
C SER A 47 7.16 3.40 16.13
N ASN A 48 6.85 3.73 14.87
CA ASN A 48 7.45 3.11 13.70
C ASN A 48 8.23 4.14 12.87
N HIS A 49 9.55 4.17 13.03
CA HIS A 49 10.45 5.08 12.31
C HIS A 49 10.29 5.04 10.78
N GLY A 50 10.01 3.87 10.21
CA GLY A 50 9.82 3.72 8.77
C GLY A 50 8.53 4.39 8.29
N LEU A 51 7.47 4.29 9.08
CA LEU A 51 6.20 4.96 8.80
C LEU A 51 6.34 6.48 8.98
N VAL A 52 7.04 6.93 10.03
CA VAL A 52 7.36 8.35 10.25
C VAL A 52 8.05 8.97 9.04
N LYS A 53 9.08 8.30 8.50
CA LYS A 53 9.75 8.77 7.27
C LYS A 53 8.77 8.88 6.09
N ALA A 54 7.89 7.89 5.93
CA ALA A 54 6.89 7.91 4.87
C ALA A 54 5.87 9.05 5.06
N MET A 55 5.52 9.38 6.31
CA MET A 55 4.66 10.50 6.65
C MET A 55 5.28 11.83 6.22
N TYR A 56 6.55 12.11 6.56
CA TYR A 56 7.23 13.33 6.12
C TYR A 56 7.38 13.43 4.60
N GLN A 57 7.49 12.30 3.90
CA GLN A 57 7.62 12.27 2.43
C GLN A 57 6.29 12.49 1.69
N GLN A 58 5.16 12.11 2.31
CA GLN A 58 3.85 12.09 1.63
C GLN A 58 2.91 13.21 2.12
N ILE A 59 3.13 13.74 3.33
CA ILE A 59 2.28 14.78 3.90
C ILE A 59 2.99 16.12 3.75
N ASP A 60 2.45 16.98 2.89
CA ASP A 60 2.88 18.37 2.83
C ASP A 60 2.31 19.17 4.01
N GLN A 61 3.18 19.61 4.91
CA GLN A 61 2.81 20.35 6.13
C GLN A 61 1.96 21.59 5.82
N ARG A 62 2.33 22.36 4.79
CA ARG A 62 1.69 23.65 4.49
C ARG A 62 0.25 23.46 4.06
N THR A 63 0.01 22.48 3.21
CA THR A 63 -1.34 22.15 2.74
C THR A 63 -2.15 21.42 3.80
N PHE A 64 -1.52 20.53 4.56
CA PHE A 64 -2.22 19.71 5.55
C PHE A 64 -2.70 20.50 6.78
N LEU A 65 -1.92 21.50 7.21
CA LEU A 65 -2.23 22.35 8.37
C LEU A 65 -2.77 23.73 7.98
N GLN A 66 -3.25 23.91 6.75
CA GLN A 66 -3.61 25.23 6.22
C GLN A 66 -4.72 25.93 7.00
N ASN A 67 -5.72 25.20 7.46
CA ASN A 67 -6.82 25.73 8.25
C ASN A 67 -6.82 25.08 9.61
N GLU A 68 -6.70 25.89 10.67
CA GLU A 68 -6.93 25.44 12.03
C GLU A 68 -8.44 25.20 12.22
N GLN A 69 -8.80 23.94 12.42
CA GLN A 69 -10.16 23.48 12.63
C GLN A 69 -10.18 22.70 13.93
N ASN A 70 -11.18 22.98 14.77
CA ASN A 70 -11.45 22.16 15.95
C ASN A 70 -12.01 20.81 15.50
N GLY A 71 -11.11 19.86 15.23
CA GLY A 71 -11.46 18.55 14.71
C GLY A 71 -10.28 17.58 14.65
N LEU A 72 -10.57 16.35 14.24
CA LEU A 72 -9.56 15.33 13.95
C LEU A 72 -9.00 15.54 12.54
N TYR A 73 -7.68 15.65 12.46
CA TYR A 73 -6.93 15.68 11.22
C TYR A 73 -6.53 14.26 10.87
N ILE A 74 -6.82 13.86 9.63
CA ILE A 74 -6.55 12.52 9.12
C ILE A 74 -5.63 12.63 7.91
N ALA A 75 -4.45 12.03 8.00
CA ALA A 75 -3.52 11.89 6.90
C ALA A 75 -3.53 10.45 6.37
N ASN A 76 -3.57 10.29 5.05
CA ASN A 76 -3.48 8.99 4.40
C ASN A 76 -2.04 8.78 3.90
N VAL A 77 -1.38 7.73 4.39
CA VAL A 77 0.02 7.43 4.08
C VAL A 77 0.14 5.98 3.64
N THR A 78 0.88 5.75 2.55
CA THR A 78 1.16 4.39 2.08
C THR A 78 2.55 3.96 2.52
N TYR A 79 2.66 2.86 3.27
CA TYR A 79 3.93 2.29 3.72
C TYR A 79 3.92 0.77 3.55
N ARG A 80 4.93 0.21 2.87
CA ARG A 80 5.05 -1.24 2.59
C ARG A 80 3.77 -1.88 2.00
N ARG A 81 3.13 -1.19 1.06
CA ARG A 81 1.85 -1.61 0.41
C ARG A 81 0.64 -1.64 1.35
N VAL A 82 0.74 -1.05 2.53
CA VAL A 82 -0.36 -0.86 3.47
C VAL A 82 -0.77 0.61 3.46
N HIS A 83 -2.07 0.87 3.41
CA HIS A 83 -2.62 2.21 3.53
C HIS A 83 -2.93 2.50 5.00
N TYR A 84 -2.39 3.58 5.53
CA TYR A 84 -2.62 4.03 6.88
C TYR A 84 -3.46 5.31 6.87
N ALA A 85 -4.56 5.30 7.60
CA ALA A 85 -5.32 6.50 7.94
C ALA A 85 -4.90 6.91 9.35
N ILE A 86 -3.97 7.86 9.42
CA ILE A 86 -3.36 8.32 10.67
C ILE A 86 -4.18 9.50 11.17
N PHE A 87 -4.75 9.39 12.36
CA PHE A 87 -5.58 10.44 12.95
C PHE A 87 -4.90 11.09 14.16
N GLY A 88 -5.11 12.39 14.33
CA GLY A 88 -4.62 13.17 15.45
C GLY A 88 -5.28 14.54 15.51
N LYS A 89 -5.10 15.26 16.61
CA LYS A 89 -5.51 16.66 16.76
C LYS A 89 -4.52 17.58 16.03
N TYR A 90 -4.96 18.79 15.72
CA TYR A 90 -4.11 19.82 15.11
C TYR A 90 -2.78 20.00 15.85
N GLU A 91 -2.83 20.19 17.18
CA GLU A 91 -1.65 20.37 18.03
C GLU A 91 -0.67 19.19 17.97
N GLU A 92 -1.17 17.96 17.88
CA GLU A 92 -0.33 16.76 17.79
C GLU A 92 0.40 16.73 16.45
N TRP A 93 -0.27 17.11 15.36
CA TRP A 93 0.34 17.22 14.04
C TRP A 93 1.34 18.37 13.95
N VAL A 94 1.04 19.53 14.53
CA VAL A 94 1.98 20.65 14.63
C VAL A 94 3.25 20.20 15.36
N ASN A 95 3.11 19.55 16.52
CA ASN A 95 4.23 19.03 17.27
C ASN A 95 5.05 18.01 16.46
N PHE A 96 4.39 17.12 15.72
CA PHE A 96 5.03 16.18 14.81
C PHE A 96 5.90 16.89 13.76
N PHE A 97 5.40 17.92 13.08
CA PHE A 97 6.19 18.64 12.07
C PHE A 97 7.30 19.50 12.68
N LEU A 98 7.14 19.95 13.93
CA LEU A 98 8.18 20.69 14.65
C LEU A 98 9.33 19.80 15.17
N MET A 99 9.11 18.49 15.35
CA MET A 99 10.15 17.58 15.84
C MET A 99 11.33 17.42 14.88
N ASP A 100 11.14 17.52 13.56
CA ASP A 100 12.19 17.37 12.54
C ASP A 100 12.96 18.68 12.26
N LEU A 101 12.45 19.81 12.76
CA LEU A 101 13.10 21.13 12.62
C LEU A 101 14.19 21.38 13.69
N LYS A 102 14.48 20.41 14.55
CA LYS A 102 15.53 20.45 15.58
C LYS A 102 16.70 19.57 15.20
#